data_AF-A0A839QPX3-F1
#
_entry.id   AF-A0A839QPX3-F1
#
_cell.length_a   1.000
_cell.length_b   1.000
_cell.length_c   1.000
_cell.angle_alpha   90.00
_cell.angle_beta   90.00
_cell.angle_gamma   90.00
#
_symmetry.space_group_name_H-M   'P 1'
#
loop_
_entity.id
_entity.type
_entity.pdbx_description
1 polymer ?
#
loop_
_entity_poly.entity_id
_entity_poly.type
_entity_poly.pdbx_seq_one_letter_code
_entity_poly.pdbx_strand_id
1 'polypeptide(L)'
;MTATIQGYTREEIREFMHQYYLQPHRTKGTWLASQSVPAWTFQQWRKLVYDGDLDRNLIPRDHGSMTRTSGERSAFEKARAQEIAEHQSEVKKLQERIFELEGSNEALGKAIGLLHTLNVPGPATEATRNPKRSSTPKTSSSGH
;
A
#
# COMPACT_ATOMS: atom_id res chain seq x y z
N MET A 1 -3.69 -0.77 12.01
CA MET A 1 -4.71 -0.48 13.05
C MET A 1 -6.07 -0.75 12.42
N THR A 2 -6.80 -1.76 12.91
CA THR A 2 -8.15 -2.06 12.43
C THR A 2 -9.08 -0.95 12.92
N ALA A 3 -9.73 -0.23 11.99
CA ALA A 3 -10.71 0.77 12.39
C ALA A 3 -11.94 0.04 12.92
N THR A 4 -12.39 0.41 14.12
CA THR A 4 -13.58 -0.14 14.74
C THR A 4 -14.76 0.80 14.53
N ILE A 5 -15.91 0.24 14.16
CA ILE A 5 -17.18 0.96 14.01
C ILE A 5 -18.09 0.46 15.12
N GLN A 6 -18.41 1.32 16.08
CA GLN A 6 -19.26 0.97 17.23
C GLN A 6 -18.77 -0.27 18.00
N GLY A 7 -17.44 -0.44 18.12
CA GLY A 7 -16.83 -1.57 18.83
C GLY A 7 -16.65 -2.83 17.99
N TYR A 8 -17.14 -2.88 16.75
CA TYR A 8 -16.94 -4.00 15.84
C TYR A 8 -15.87 -3.70 14.80
N THR A 9 -15.09 -4.70 14.43
CA THR A 9 -14.17 -4.60 13.28
C THR A 9 -14.96 -4.63 11.98
N ARG A 10 -14.37 -4.09 10.91
CA ARG A 10 -15.02 -4.08 9.58
C ARG A 10 -15.26 -5.50 9.07
N GLU A 11 -14.33 -6.39 9.39
CA GLU A 11 -14.36 -7.81 9.08
C GLU A 11 -15.50 -8.50 9.83
N GLU A 12 -15.68 -8.20 11.12
CA GLU A 12 -16.84 -8.67 11.90
C GLU A 12 -18.17 -8.19 11.32
N ILE A 13 -18.25 -6.93 10.87
CA ILE A 13 -19.48 -6.40 10.25
C ILE A 13 -19.79 -7.12 8.94
N ARG A 14 -18.77 -7.41 8.12
CA ARG A 14 -18.93 -8.19 6.87
C ARG A 14 -19.41 -9.61 7.16
N GLU A 15 -18.78 -10.27 8.12
CA GLU A 15 -19.15 -11.63 8.53
C GLU A 15 -20.58 -11.67 9.09
N PHE A 16 -20.94 -10.69 9.92
CA PHE A 16 -22.29 -10.56 10.44
C PHE A 16 -23.35 -10.38 9.34
N MET A 17 -23.07 -9.51 8.35
CA MET A 17 -23.94 -9.36 7.17
C MET A 17 -24.06 -10.67 6.39
N HIS A 18 -22.94 -11.36 6.16
CA HIS A 18 -22.93 -12.64 5.45
C HIS A 18 -23.82 -13.68 6.15
N GLN A 19 -23.66 -13.85 7.47
CA GLN A 19 -24.50 -14.75 8.28
C GLN A 19 -25.98 -14.38 8.25
N TYR A 20 -26.31 -13.08 8.25
CA TYR A 20 -27.70 -12.61 8.11
C TYR A 20 -28.31 -12.99 6.75
N TYR A 21 -27.55 -12.90 5.66
CA TYR A 21 -28.07 -13.22 4.34
C TYR A 21 -28.18 -14.72 4.08
N LEU A 22 -27.36 -15.54 4.74
CA LEU A 22 -27.46 -17.01 4.75
C LEU A 22 -28.71 -17.54 5.46
N GLN A 23 -29.34 -16.75 6.33
CA GLN A 23 -30.54 -17.19 7.04
C GLN A 23 -31.70 -17.51 6.08
N PRO A 24 -32.43 -18.61 6.31
CA PRO A 24 -33.64 -18.93 5.56
C PRO A 24 -34.66 -17.79 5.51
N HIS A 25 -35.49 -17.80 4.46
CA HIS A 25 -36.60 -16.85 4.37
C HIS A 25 -37.53 -17.00 5.59
N ARG A 26 -37.94 -15.86 6.17
CA ARG A 26 -38.76 -15.72 7.39
C ARG A 26 -38.05 -15.92 8.74
N THR A 27 -36.81 -16.42 8.80
CA THR A 27 -36.06 -16.54 10.07
C THR A 27 -35.13 -15.36 10.36
N LYS A 28 -34.95 -14.45 9.40
CA LYS A 28 -34.06 -13.28 9.50
C LYS A 28 -34.38 -12.37 10.68
N GLY A 29 -35.67 -12.13 10.95
CA GLY A 29 -36.09 -11.27 12.06
C GLY A 29 -35.81 -11.88 13.43
N THR A 30 -36.09 -13.18 13.60
CA THR A 30 -35.82 -13.91 14.86
C THR A 30 -34.32 -14.08 15.08
N TRP A 31 -33.55 -14.34 14.03
CA TRP A 31 -32.10 -14.41 14.09
C TRP A 31 -31.51 -13.07 14.49
N LEU A 32 -31.96 -11.95 13.89
CA LEU A 32 -31.47 -10.63 14.25
C LEU A 32 -31.81 -10.28 15.70
N ALA A 33 -32.99 -10.66 16.19
CA ALA A 33 -33.39 -10.48 17.58
C ALA A 33 -32.58 -11.33 18.57
N SER A 34 -31.97 -12.43 18.13
CA SER A 34 -31.07 -13.24 18.96
C SER A 34 -29.63 -12.73 18.96
N GLN A 35 -29.30 -11.73 18.13
CA GLN A 35 -27.98 -11.10 18.14
C GLN A 35 -27.92 -9.95 19.14
N SER A 36 -26.71 -9.61 19.59
CA SER A 36 -26.44 -8.45 20.44
C SER A 36 -26.48 -7.11 19.70
N VAL A 37 -26.73 -7.12 18.40
CA VAL A 37 -26.69 -5.93 17.54
C VAL A 37 -28.07 -5.26 17.48
N PRO A 38 -28.20 -3.97 17.85
CA PRO A 38 -29.44 -3.24 17.73
C PRO A 38 -29.95 -3.17 16.29
N ALA A 39 -31.27 -3.21 16.09
CA ALA A 39 -31.87 -3.14 14.75
C ALA A 39 -31.48 -1.88 13.97
N TRP A 40 -31.31 -0.73 14.65
CA TRP A 40 -30.87 0.52 14.03
C TRP A 40 -29.40 0.45 13.58
N THR A 41 -28.52 -0.17 14.38
CA THR A 41 -27.12 -0.41 14.05
C THR A 41 -27.01 -1.31 12.83
N PHE A 42 -27.81 -2.38 12.78
CA PHE A 42 -27.91 -3.24 11.61
C PHE A 42 -28.30 -2.47 10.34
N GLN A 43 -29.28 -1.57 10.41
CA GLN A 43 -29.67 -0.75 9.25
C GLN A 43 -28.54 0.20 8.81
N GLN A 44 -27.81 0.79 9.76
CA GLN A 44 -26.65 1.63 9.47
C GLN A 44 -25.53 0.82 8.81
N TRP A 45 -25.22 -0.37 9.33
CA TRP A 45 -24.23 -1.27 8.72
C TRP A 45 -24.65 -1.71 7.33
N ARG A 46 -25.93 -2.00 7.12
CA ARG A 46 -26.45 -2.34 5.80
C ARG A 46 -26.27 -1.17 4.82
N LYS A 47 -26.51 0.08 5.22
CA LYS A 47 -26.22 1.25 4.39
C LYS A 47 -24.70 1.39 4.12
N LEU A 48 -23.85 1.22 5.14
CA LEU A 48 -22.38 1.27 5.02
C LEU A 48 -21.82 0.22 4.07
N VAL A 49 -22.34 -1.01 4.13
CA VAL A 49 -21.83 -2.15 3.35
C VAL A 49 -22.30 -2.09 1.90
N TYR A 50 -23.55 -1.71 1.65
CA TYR A 50 -24.16 -1.80 0.31
C TYR A 50 -24.19 -0.49 -0.47
N ASP A 51 -24.46 0.61 0.22
CA ASP A 51 -24.63 1.91 -0.40
C ASP A 51 -23.37 2.75 -0.24
N GLY A 52 -22.62 2.55 0.86
CA GLY A 52 -21.41 3.30 1.19
C GLY A 52 -20.09 2.57 0.99
N ASP A 53 -19.09 3.09 1.69
CA ASP A 53 -17.77 2.51 1.77
C ASP A 53 -17.43 2.17 3.21
N LEU A 54 -17.59 0.88 3.54
CA LEU A 54 -17.24 0.33 4.86
C LEU A 54 -15.75 0.51 5.18
N ASP A 55 -14.87 0.54 4.18
CA ASP A 55 -13.43 0.65 4.42
C ASP A 55 -13.03 2.06 4.87
N ARG A 56 -13.78 3.08 4.39
CA ARG A 56 -13.58 4.50 4.72
C ARG A 56 -14.61 5.04 5.71
N ASN A 57 -15.52 4.21 6.20
CA ASN A 57 -16.68 4.61 7.03
C ASN A 57 -17.53 5.72 6.37
N LEU A 58 -17.61 5.74 5.04
CA LEU A 58 -18.35 6.76 4.30
C LEU A 58 -19.76 6.27 3.98
N ILE A 59 -20.76 6.93 4.53
CA ILE A 59 -22.17 6.73 4.17
C ILE A 59 -22.52 7.79 3.12
N PRO A 60 -23.08 7.42 1.94
CA PRO A 60 -23.56 8.40 0.99
C PRO A 60 -24.64 9.25 1.66
N ARG A 61 -24.56 10.57 1.49
CA ARG A 61 -25.68 11.42 1.87
C ARG A 61 -26.90 11.00 1.06
N ASP A 62 -28.06 10.97 1.73
CA ASP A 62 -29.33 10.57 1.12
C ASP A 62 -29.70 11.60 0.03
N HIS A 63 -29.25 11.36 -1.19
CA HIS A 63 -29.52 12.19 -2.37
C HIS A 63 -30.63 11.55 -3.21
N GLY A 64 -31.73 11.11 -2.58
CA GLY A 64 -32.92 10.62 -3.29
C GLY A 64 -32.69 9.48 -4.30
N SER A 65 -31.58 8.74 -4.20
CA SER A 65 -31.29 7.65 -5.14
C SER A 65 -32.15 6.44 -4.82
N MET A 66 -32.60 5.73 -5.87
CA MET A 66 -33.29 4.46 -5.69
C MET A 66 -32.39 3.49 -4.93
N THR A 67 -32.91 2.96 -3.82
CA THR A 67 -32.25 1.91 -3.05
C THR A 67 -31.91 0.75 -3.99
N ARG A 68 -30.62 0.39 -4.09
CA ARG A 68 -30.16 -0.69 -4.99
C ARG A 68 -30.95 -1.99 -4.77
N THR A 69 -31.34 -2.64 -5.86
CA THR A 69 -32.00 -3.95 -5.83
C THR A 69 -31.04 -5.05 -5.36
N SER A 70 -31.58 -6.21 -4.96
CA SER A 70 -30.76 -7.32 -4.46
C SER A 70 -29.74 -7.84 -5.47
N GLY A 71 -30.06 -7.80 -6.77
CA GLY A 71 -29.15 -8.23 -7.85
C GLY A 71 -27.99 -7.26 -8.04
N GLU A 72 -28.26 -5.95 -8.02
CA GLU A 72 -27.24 -4.90 -8.12
C GLU A 72 -26.26 -4.93 -6.93
N ARG A 73 -26.77 -5.25 -5.74
CA ARG A 73 -25.94 -5.45 -4.55
C ARG A 73 -24.97 -6.62 -4.69
N SER A 74 -25.45 -7.78 -5.15
CA SER A 74 -24.60 -8.96 -5.36
C SER A 74 -23.55 -8.73 -6.45
N ALA A 75 -23.90 -8.01 -7.52
CA ALA A 75 -22.97 -7.64 -8.58
C ALA A 75 -21.86 -6.70 -8.06
N PHE A 76 -22.21 -5.71 -7.24
CA PHE A 76 -21.26 -4.81 -6.61
C PHE A 76 -20.30 -5.52 -5.66
N GLU A 77 -20.80 -6.45 -4.83
CA GLU A 77 -19.96 -7.27 -3.95
C GLU A 77 -18.95 -8.11 -4.75
N LYS A 78 -19.39 -8.73 -5.86
CA LYS A 78 -18.50 -9.51 -6.74
C LYS A 78 -17.43 -8.64 -7.39
N ALA A 79 -17.79 -7.46 -7.87
CA ALA A 79 -16.83 -6.52 -8.47
C ALA A 79 -15.78 -6.06 -7.44
N ARG A 80 -16.21 -5.73 -6.21
CA ARG A 80 -15.28 -5.36 -5.13
C ARG A 80 -14.37 -6.53 -4.73
N ALA A 81 -14.89 -7.76 -4.69
CA ALA A 81 -14.07 -8.94 -4.39
C ALA A 81 -12.99 -9.16 -5.47
N GLN A 82 -13.32 -8.91 -6.74
CA GLN A 82 -12.36 -8.95 -7.84
C GLN A 82 -11.29 -7.85 -7.70
N GLU A 83 -11.70 -6.60 -7.43
CA GLU A 83 -10.78 -5.48 -7.21
C GLU A 83 -9.79 -5.76 -6.07
N ILE A 84 -10.27 -6.32 -4.95
CA ILE A 84 -9.40 -6.68 -3.82
C ILE A 84 -8.41 -7.79 -4.22
N ALA A 85 -8.87 -8.80 -4.96
CA ALA A 85 -8.01 -9.90 -5.41
C ALA A 85 -6.92 -9.40 -6.38
N GLU A 86 -7.28 -8.50 -7.30
CA GLU A 86 -6.35 -7.85 -8.21
C GLU A 86 -5.33 -7.02 -7.44
N HIS A 87 -5.77 -6.16 -6.52
CA HIS A 87 -4.90 -5.34 -5.70
C HIS A 87 -3.95 -6.16 -4.82
N GLN A 88 -4.42 -7.27 -4.25
CA GLN A 88 -3.56 -8.19 -3.49
C GLN A 88 -2.48 -8.82 -4.38
N SER A 89 -2.80 -9.14 -5.62
CA SER A 89 -1.83 -9.66 -6.58
C SER A 89 -0.77 -8.61 -6.94
N GLU A 90 -1.15 -7.34 -7.06
CA GLU A 90 -0.23 -6.23 -7.31
C GLU A 90 0.69 -5.99 -6.12
N VAL A 91 0.14 -5.95 -4.89
CA VAL A 91 0.92 -5.81 -3.66
C VAL A 91 1.95 -6.92 -3.55
N LYS A 92 1.58 -8.17 -3.85
CA LYS A 92 2.50 -9.31 -3.83
C LYS A 92 3.65 -9.14 -4.82
N LYS A 93 3.36 -8.74 -6.07
CA LYS A 93 4.39 -8.48 -7.09
C LYS A 93 5.34 -7.36 -6.65
N LEU A 94 4.80 -6.29 -6.07
CA LEU A 94 5.61 -5.18 -5.57
C LEU A 94 6.51 -5.62 -4.41
N GLN A 95 6.01 -6.44 -3.49
CA GLN A 95 6.80 -6.99 -2.39
C GLN A 95 7.93 -7.89 -2.88
N GLU A 96 7.66 -8.78 -3.84
CA GLU A 96 8.70 -9.61 -4.47
C GLU A 96 9.79 -8.75 -5.11
N ARG A 97 9.42 -7.66 -5.78
CA ARG A 97 10.38 -6.74 -6.39
C ARG A 97 11.21 -5.98 -5.36
N ILE A 98 10.61 -5.55 -4.24
CA ILE A 98 11.33 -4.90 -3.15
C ILE A 98 12.38 -5.85 -2.58
N PHE A 99 12.02 -7.11 -2.33
CA PHE A 99 12.95 -8.11 -1.79
C PHE A 99 14.15 -8.34 -2.73
N GLU A 100 13.92 -8.42 -4.04
CA GLU A 100 14.99 -8.56 -5.04
C GLU A 100 15.94 -7.35 -5.05
N LEU A 101 15.39 -6.14 -4.97
CA LEU A 101 16.16 -4.90 -4.95
C LEU A 101 16.95 -4.75 -3.65
N GLU A 102 16.36 -5.09 -2.51
CA GLU A 102 17.03 -5.08 -1.20
C GLU A 102 18.18 -6.08 -1.17
N GLY A 103 17.98 -7.30 -1.68
CA GLY A 103 19.05 -8.30 -1.78
C GLY A 103 20.20 -7.85 -2.70
N SER A 104 19.89 -7.20 -3.82
CA SER A 104 20.89 -6.65 -4.74
C SER A 104 21.69 -5.52 -4.09
N ASN A 105 21.01 -4.59 -3.41
CA ASN A 105 21.65 -3.49 -2.70
C ASN A 105 22.52 -3.98 -1.54
N GLU A 106 22.09 -5.01 -0.81
CA GLU A 106 22.89 -5.63 0.24
C GLU A 106 24.18 -6.25 -0.32
N ALA A 107 24.09 -6.97 -1.44
CA ALA A 107 25.24 -7.54 -2.12
C ALA A 107 26.22 -6.47 -2.62
N LEU A 108 25.70 -5.39 -3.22
CA LEU A 108 26.50 -4.24 -3.65
C LEU A 108 27.16 -3.54 -2.46
N GLY A 109 26.44 -3.35 -1.35
CA GLY A 109 26.99 -2.78 -0.12
C GLY A 109 28.13 -3.61 0.46
N LYS A 110 27.99 -4.94 0.47
CA LYS A 110 29.06 -5.87 0.88
C LYS A 110 30.27 -5.79 -0.06
N ALA A 111 30.04 -5.75 -1.37
CA ALA A 111 31.12 -5.65 -2.35
C ALA A 111 31.90 -4.32 -2.23
N ILE A 112 31.20 -3.20 -2.03
CA ILE A 112 31.82 -1.89 -1.77
C ILE A 112 32.60 -1.92 -0.46
N GLY A 113 32.04 -2.52 0.59
CA GLY A 113 32.72 -2.70 1.87
C GLY A 113 34.03 -3.50 1.72
N LEU A 114 33.98 -4.62 0.99
CA LEU A 114 35.19 -5.41 0.68
C LEU A 114 36.20 -4.60 -0.13
N LEU A 115 35.76 -3.87 -1.17
CA LEU A 115 36.66 -3.01 -1.95
C LEU A 115 37.32 -1.95 -1.08
N HIS A 116 36.59 -1.33 -0.15
CA HIS A 116 37.15 -0.36 0.78
C HIS A 116 38.18 -0.98 1.73
N THR A 117 37.94 -2.22 2.20
CA THR A 117 38.94 -2.95 3.01
C THR A 117 40.18 -3.35 2.22
N LEU A 118 40.05 -3.65 0.93
CA LEU A 118 41.18 -3.98 0.05
C LEU A 118 41.93 -2.72 -0.41
N ASN A 119 41.22 -1.59 -0.52
CA ASN A 119 41.76 -0.30 -0.93
C ASN A 119 42.26 0.54 0.26
N VAL A 120 42.64 -0.09 1.39
CA VAL A 120 43.39 0.59 2.45
C VAL A 120 44.63 1.20 1.80
N PRO A 121 44.77 2.54 1.80
CA PRO A 121 45.98 3.17 1.30
C PRO A 121 47.15 2.66 2.14
N GLY A 122 48.12 2.01 1.49
CA GLY A 122 49.44 1.80 2.10
C GLY A 122 50.00 3.14 2.61
N PRO A 123 50.88 3.13 3.63
CA PRO A 123 51.38 4.35 4.25
C PRO A 123 51.88 5.30 3.16
N ALA A 124 51.43 6.55 3.25
CA ALA A 124 51.62 7.59 2.24
C ALA A 124 53.03 7.54 1.63
N THR A 125 53.13 7.07 0.39
CA THR A 125 54.30 7.36 -0.42
C THR A 125 54.20 8.82 -0.83
N GLU A 126 54.97 9.66 -0.13
CA GLU A 126 55.29 11.00 -0.61
C GLU A 126 55.87 10.94 -2.02
N ALA A 127 55.64 12.06 -2.72
CA ALA A 127 56.16 12.45 -4.02
C ALA A 127 55.48 11.84 -5.24
N THR A 128 54.40 12.50 -5.68
CA THR A 128 54.25 12.77 -7.11
C THR A 128 54.50 14.27 -7.35
N ARG A 129 55.70 14.57 -7.85
CA ARG A 129 56.07 15.90 -8.33
C ARG A 129 55.12 16.31 -9.46
N ASN A 130 54.48 17.45 -9.23
CA ASN A 130 53.66 18.21 -10.15
C ASN A 130 54.35 18.40 -11.52
N PRO A 131 53.77 17.99 -12.68
CA PRO A 131 54.27 18.43 -13.97
C PRO A 131 53.56 19.74 -14.34
N LYS A 132 54.05 20.87 -13.82
CA LYS A 132 53.57 22.17 -14.31
C LYS A 132 54.29 22.49 -15.63
N ARG A 133 53.74 21.99 -16.74
CA ARG A 133 53.97 22.57 -18.07
C ARG A 133 53.42 23.98 -18.06
N SER A 134 54.28 24.98 -18.13
CA SER A 134 53.92 26.31 -18.60
C SER A 134 54.75 26.62 -19.84
N SER A 135 54.13 26.44 -21.00
CA SER A 135 54.63 26.93 -22.27
C SER A 135 54.32 28.42 -22.39
N THR A 136 55.32 29.25 -22.66
CA THR A 136 55.13 30.53 -23.36
C THR A 136 56.25 30.69 -24.39
N PRO A 137 55.94 30.77 -25.70
CA PRO A 137 56.93 31.07 -26.72
C PRO A 137 57.21 32.58 -26.83
N LYS A 138 58.40 32.88 -27.35
CA LYS A 138 59.10 34.18 -27.47
C LYS A 138 58.43 35.20 -28.40
N THR A 139 58.69 36.49 -28.16
CA THR A 139 59.10 37.49 -29.20
C THR A 139 59.81 38.69 -28.51
N SER A 140 61.15 38.83 -28.67
CA SER A 140 61.92 39.90 -29.37
C SER A 140 61.54 41.35 -28.97
N SER A 141 62.44 42.28 -28.63
CA SER A 141 63.65 42.72 -29.35
C SER A 141 64.42 43.77 -28.52
N SER A 142 65.69 44.00 -28.87
CA SER A 142 66.65 44.96 -28.28
C SER A 142 67.06 46.02 -29.33
N GLY A 143 67.29 47.26 -28.90
CA GLY A 143 67.89 48.38 -29.66
C GLY A 143 66.86 49.41 -30.14
N HIS A 144 66.99 50.72 -29.94
CA HIS A 144 68.17 51.58 -29.74
C HIS A 144 67.80 52.85 -28.95
#